data_AF-A0A9D7GZY0-F1
#
_entry.id   AF-A0A9D7GZY0-F1
#
_cell.length_a   1.000
_cell.length_b   1.000
_cell.length_c   1.000
_cell.angle_alpha   90.00
_cell.angle_beta   90.00
_cell.angle_gamma   90.00
#
_symmetry.space_group_name_H-M   'P 1'
#
loop_
_entity.id
_entity.type
_entity.pdbx_description
1 polymer ?
#
loop_
_entity_poly.entity_id
_entity_poly.type
_entity_poly.pdbx_seq_one_letter_code
_entity_poly.pdbx_strand_id
1 'polypeptide(L)'
;MSFETQSGGVALELPLIAAAFVFLVFILYRLRPVLDGEGGREARAALKAAVKRIDDAKTDDERVEALCAAADASAKLVSGGGRAVQFYLRAMKLAPKSADVVERAARGMLKRPRGLENLLWRRIGTDAWKAEEAPVIAAALAHLATLYAGPLKSSVRARAFSNMLAAINDRAVQIKKG
;
A
#
# COMPACT_ATOMS: atom_id res chain seq x y z
N MET A 1 16.35 -7.41 -70.63
CA MET A 1 15.79 -7.84 -69.33
C MET A 1 16.92 -7.72 -68.31
N SER A 2 17.00 -6.59 -67.62
CA SER A 2 17.96 -6.37 -66.53
C SER A 2 17.15 -6.00 -65.31
N PHE A 3 17.08 -6.90 -64.34
CA PHE A 3 16.49 -6.66 -63.02
C PHE A 3 17.60 -6.11 -62.13
N GLU A 4 17.69 -4.79 -62.03
CA GLU A 4 18.33 -4.14 -60.88
C GLU A 4 17.44 -4.36 -59.66
N THR A 5 17.83 -5.31 -58.82
CA THR A 5 17.27 -5.49 -57.49
C THR A 5 18.43 -5.69 -56.54
N GLN A 6 18.77 -4.65 -55.77
CA GLN A 6 19.20 -4.70 -54.36
C GLN A 6 20.05 -3.48 -53.98
N SER A 7 19.42 -2.47 -53.39
CA SER A 7 20.11 -1.55 -52.46
C SER A 7 19.14 -0.85 -51.48
N GLY A 8 17.95 -1.41 -51.24
CA GLY A 8 16.94 -0.79 -50.37
C GLY A 8 16.85 -1.33 -48.94
N GLY A 9 17.59 -2.39 -48.60
CA GLY A 9 17.39 -3.13 -47.34
C GLY A 9 17.95 -2.45 -46.09
N VAL A 10 19.06 -1.72 -46.19
CA VAL A 10 19.85 -1.30 -45.01
C VAL A 10 19.30 -0.02 -44.35
N ALA A 11 18.61 0.85 -45.09
CA ALA A 11 18.17 2.15 -44.59
C ALA A 11 17.00 2.07 -43.58
N LEU A 12 16.18 1.02 -43.64
CA LEU A 12 15.05 0.78 -42.74
C LEU A 12 15.39 -0.08 -41.52
N GLU A 13 16.51 -0.83 -41.53
CA GLU A 13 16.90 -1.66 -40.38
C GLU A 13 17.52 -0.85 -39.24
N LEU A 14 18.31 0.17 -39.57
CA LEU A 14 18.93 1.09 -38.60
C LEU A 14 17.91 1.73 -37.63
N PRO A 15 16.81 2.34 -38.09
CA PRO A 15 15.81 2.91 -37.17
C PRO A 15 15.07 1.84 -36.36
N LEU A 16 14.86 0.64 -36.90
CA LEU A 16 14.20 -0.46 -36.20
C LEU A 16 15.08 -0.99 -35.06
N ILE A 17 16.38 -1.18 -35.32
CA ILE A 17 17.37 -1.60 -34.32
C ILE A 17 17.50 -0.53 -33.23
N ALA A 18 17.54 0.74 -33.60
CA ALA A 18 17.58 1.85 -32.64
C ALA A 18 16.32 1.88 -31.75
N ALA A 19 15.13 1.71 -32.33
CA ALA A 19 13.88 1.64 -31.57
C ALA A 19 13.83 0.43 -30.62
N ALA A 20 14.29 -0.73 -31.08
CA ALA A 20 14.39 -1.93 -30.25
C ALA A 20 15.37 -1.73 -29.08
N PHE A 21 16.52 -1.09 -29.31
CA PHE A 21 17.48 -0.78 -28.26
C PHE A 21 16.91 0.20 -27.23
N VAL A 22 16.26 1.28 -27.67
CA VAL A 22 15.61 2.24 -26.77
C VAL A 22 14.51 1.56 -25.96
N PHE A 23 13.71 0.70 -26.59
CA PHE A 23 12.68 -0.07 -25.90
C PHE A 23 13.28 -1.05 -24.88
N LEU A 24 14.38 -1.73 -25.22
CA LEU A 24 15.08 -2.63 -24.32
C LEU A 24 15.68 -1.87 -23.12
N VAL A 25 16.34 -0.74 -23.36
CA VAL A 25 16.87 0.15 -22.32
C VAL A 25 15.75 0.69 -21.44
N PHE A 26 14.61 1.07 -22.02
CA PHE A 26 13.43 1.49 -21.26
C PHE A 26 12.86 0.35 -20.40
N ILE A 27 12.78 -0.86 -20.95
CA ILE A 27 12.37 -2.07 -20.21
C ILE A 27 13.34 -2.35 -19.07
N LEU A 28 14.66 -2.29 -19.31
CA LEU A 28 15.69 -2.49 -18.30
C LEU A 28 15.69 -1.40 -17.24
N TYR A 29 15.48 -0.14 -17.62
CA TYR A 29 15.32 0.97 -16.68
C TYR A 29 14.07 0.79 -15.80
N ARG A 30 12.97 0.32 -16.38
CA ARG A 30 11.72 0.03 -15.68
C ARG A 30 11.80 -1.24 -14.82
N LEU A 31 12.64 -2.21 -15.19
CA LEU A 31 12.94 -3.44 -14.46
C LEU A 31 14.08 -3.29 -13.46
N ARG A 32 14.89 -2.24 -13.54
CA ARG A 32 15.98 -1.93 -12.59
C ARG A 32 15.53 -1.99 -11.12
N PRO A 33 14.38 -1.44 -10.70
CA PRO A 33 13.90 -1.60 -9.31
C PRO A 33 13.50 -3.02 -8.93
N VAL A 34 13.35 -3.94 -9.90
CA VAL A 34 13.11 -5.37 -9.67
C VAL A 34 14.43 -6.15 -9.60
N LEU A 35 15.48 -5.64 -10.26
CA LEU A 35 16.81 -6.25 -10.37
C LEU A 35 17.82 -5.76 -9.32
N ASP A 36 17.57 -4.64 -8.64
CA ASP A 36 18.29 -4.25 -7.41
C ASP A 36 17.92 -5.24 -6.27
N GLY A 37 18.53 -6.42 -6.37
CA GLY A 37 18.13 -7.66 -5.71
C GLY A 37 18.38 -7.69 -4.20
N GLU A 38 19.16 -6.77 -3.64
CA GLU A 38 19.46 -6.76 -2.20
C GLU A 38 18.21 -6.39 -1.36
N GLY A 39 17.55 -5.28 -1.67
CA GLY A 39 16.32 -4.88 -0.97
C GLY A 39 15.15 -5.83 -1.20
N GLY A 40 15.07 -6.43 -2.39
CA GLY A 40 14.08 -7.45 -2.71
C GLY A 40 14.31 -8.77 -1.97
N ARG A 41 15.56 -9.23 -1.85
CA ARG A 41 15.93 -10.45 -1.14
C ARG A 41 15.75 -10.31 0.36
N GLU A 42 16.17 -9.18 0.93
CA GLU A 42 15.96 -8.87 2.35
C GLU A 42 14.47 -8.81 2.68
N ALA A 43 13.66 -8.10 1.89
CA ALA A 43 12.22 -8.04 2.11
C ALA A 43 11.53 -9.41 1.98
N ARG A 44 11.99 -10.29 1.06
CA ARG A 44 11.50 -11.68 0.97
C ARG A 44 11.90 -12.51 2.18
N ALA A 45 13.13 -12.37 2.67
CA ALA A 45 13.61 -13.07 3.86
C ALA A 45 12.84 -12.61 5.11
N ALA A 46 12.67 -11.30 5.27
CA ALA A 46 11.87 -10.71 6.34
C ALA A 46 10.41 -11.18 6.28
N LEU A 47 9.81 -11.25 5.08
CA LEU A 47 8.47 -11.79 4.90
C LEU A 47 8.41 -13.27 5.31
N LYS A 48 9.35 -14.10 4.88
CA LYS A 48 9.38 -15.52 5.25
C LYS A 48 9.50 -15.70 6.76
N ALA A 49 10.37 -14.91 7.42
CA ALA A 49 10.52 -14.92 8.87
C ALA A 49 9.24 -14.48 9.58
N ALA A 50 8.59 -13.42 9.11
CA ALA A 50 7.34 -12.94 9.68
C ALA A 50 6.19 -13.95 9.50
N VAL A 51 6.08 -14.60 8.33
CA VAL A 51 5.10 -15.67 8.11
C VAL A 51 5.32 -16.83 9.05
N LYS A 52 6.58 -17.27 9.23
CA LYS A 52 6.89 -18.30 10.22
C LYS A 52 6.45 -17.89 11.64
N ARG A 53 6.67 -16.62 12.03
CA ARG A 53 6.19 -16.11 13.33
C ARG A 53 4.67 -16.09 13.44
N ILE A 54 3.92 -15.90 12.35
CA ILE A 54 2.45 -15.99 12.37
C ILE A 54 2.03 -17.42 12.73
N ASP A 55 2.69 -18.42 12.14
CA ASP A 55 2.39 -19.83 12.36
C ASP A 55 2.81 -20.28 13.78
N ASP A 56 3.92 -19.75 14.29
CA ASP A 56 4.44 -20.05 15.63
C ASP A 56 3.73 -19.27 16.76
N ALA A 57 2.95 -18.23 16.44
CA ALA A 57 2.33 -17.33 17.42
C ALA A 57 1.25 -18.04 18.24
N LYS A 58 1.36 -17.93 19.57
CA LYS A 58 0.45 -18.57 20.53
C LYS A 58 -0.59 -17.62 21.06
N THR A 59 -0.28 -16.32 21.10
CA THR A 59 -1.18 -15.27 21.54
C THR A 59 -1.68 -14.45 20.36
N ASP A 60 -2.84 -13.81 20.52
CA ASP A 60 -3.38 -12.93 19.49
C ASP A 60 -2.52 -11.67 19.31
N ASP A 61 -1.90 -11.17 20.38
CA ASP A 61 -0.99 -10.02 20.32
C ASP A 61 0.28 -10.33 19.51
N GLU A 62 0.92 -11.49 19.77
CA GLU A 62 2.05 -11.98 18.98
C GLU A 62 1.67 -12.14 17.51
N ARG A 63 0.46 -12.66 17.25
CA ARG A 63 -0.06 -12.86 15.89
C ARG A 63 -0.30 -11.53 15.19
N VAL A 64 -0.84 -10.52 15.88
CA VAL A 64 -1.03 -9.16 15.36
C VAL A 64 0.31 -8.53 14.98
N GLU A 65 1.31 -8.65 15.85
CA GLU A 65 2.65 -8.13 15.57
C GLU A 65 3.29 -8.83 14.36
N ALA A 66 3.22 -10.16 14.31
CA ALA A 66 3.74 -10.94 13.19
C ALA A 66 3.04 -10.62 11.86
N LEU A 67 1.72 -10.42 11.88
CA LEU A 67 0.94 -9.98 10.72
C LEU A 67 1.36 -8.58 10.25
N CYS A 68 1.54 -7.64 11.17
CA CYS A 68 2.01 -6.30 10.84
C CYS A 68 3.42 -6.34 10.23
N ALA A 69 4.34 -7.14 10.79
CA ALA A 69 5.68 -7.33 10.24
C ALA A 69 5.66 -7.95 8.83
N ALA A 70 4.79 -8.94 8.60
CA ALA A 70 4.59 -9.54 7.28
C ALA A 70 4.01 -8.54 6.27
N ALA A 71 3.11 -7.67 6.73
CA ALA A 71 2.54 -6.60 5.92
C ALA A 71 3.60 -5.56 5.53
N ASP A 72 4.43 -5.12 6.48
CA ASP A 72 5.54 -4.19 6.25
C ASP A 72 6.56 -4.76 5.24
N ALA A 73 6.96 -6.02 5.42
CA ALA A 73 7.86 -6.70 4.48
C ALA A 73 7.22 -6.85 3.08
N SER A 74 5.91 -7.14 3.02
CA SER A 74 5.17 -7.19 1.76
C SER A 74 5.05 -5.82 1.09
N ALA A 75 4.90 -4.75 1.87
CA ALA A 75 4.77 -3.39 1.35
C ALA A 75 6.07 -2.91 0.67
N LYS A 76 7.22 -3.41 1.11
CA LYS A 76 8.53 -3.14 0.47
C LYS A 76 8.71 -3.82 -0.89
N LEU A 77 8.03 -4.95 -1.14
CA LEU A 77 8.15 -5.70 -2.39
C LEU A 77 7.30 -5.10 -3.50
N VAL A 78 7.83 -4.92 -4.72
CA VAL A 78 7.14 -4.29 -5.88
C VAL A 78 5.72 -4.81 -6.11
N SER A 79 5.52 -6.14 -6.12
CA SER A 79 4.21 -6.79 -6.30
C SER A 79 3.47 -7.08 -4.98
N GLY A 80 4.03 -6.73 -3.84
CA GLY A 80 3.51 -7.12 -2.52
C GLY A 80 2.40 -6.24 -1.96
N GLY A 81 1.90 -5.26 -2.72
CA GLY A 81 0.92 -4.27 -2.22
C GLY A 81 -0.40 -4.91 -1.81
N GLY A 82 -0.95 -5.78 -2.65
CA GLY A 82 -2.18 -6.51 -2.33
C GLY A 82 -2.03 -7.41 -1.11
N ARG A 83 -0.88 -8.10 -0.96
CA ARG A 83 -0.61 -8.96 0.21
C ARG A 83 -0.47 -8.15 1.49
N ALA A 84 0.19 -6.99 1.42
CA ALA A 84 0.30 -6.09 2.57
C ALA A 84 -1.07 -5.67 3.10
N VAL A 85 -1.99 -5.29 2.19
CA VAL A 85 -3.39 -4.96 2.56
C VAL A 85 -4.05 -6.14 3.28
N GLN A 86 -3.89 -7.37 2.77
CA GLN A 86 -4.52 -8.55 3.38
C GLN A 86 -3.96 -8.86 4.77
N PHE A 87 -2.64 -8.77 4.97
CA PHE A 87 -2.03 -8.96 6.29
C PHE A 87 -2.48 -7.89 7.28
N TYR A 88 -2.54 -6.62 6.86
CA TYR A 88 -3.06 -5.54 7.70
C TYR A 88 -4.54 -5.71 8.05
N LEU A 89 -5.39 -6.11 7.10
CA LEU A 89 -6.80 -6.41 7.39
C LEU A 89 -6.93 -7.54 8.41
N ARG A 90 -6.12 -8.60 8.30
CA ARG A 90 -6.11 -9.69 9.28
C ARG A 90 -5.67 -9.22 10.66
N ALA A 91 -4.63 -8.38 10.74
CA ALA A 91 -4.17 -7.79 12.01
C ALA A 91 -5.27 -6.93 12.65
N MET A 92 -5.91 -6.07 11.85
CA MET A 92 -7.01 -5.21 12.31
C MET A 92 -8.24 -6.01 12.76
N LYS A 93 -8.50 -7.18 12.18
CA LYS A 93 -9.58 -8.07 12.64
C LYS A 93 -9.30 -8.72 13.99
N LEU A 94 -8.04 -9.04 14.29
CA LEU A 94 -7.64 -9.60 15.58
C LEU A 94 -7.60 -8.52 16.68
N ALA A 95 -7.18 -7.30 16.33
CA ALA A 95 -7.15 -6.17 17.26
C ALA A 95 -8.06 -5.01 16.80
N PRO A 96 -9.40 -5.17 16.85
CA PRO A 96 -10.33 -4.20 16.28
C PRO A 96 -10.37 -2.86 17.02
N LYS A 97 -9.87 -2.78 18.25
CA LYS A 97 -9.84 -1.52 19.03
C LYS A 97 -8.48 -0.81 18.97
N SER A 98 -7.50 -1.39 18.28
CA SER A 98 -6.14 -0.84 18.24
C SER A 98 -5.98 0.18 17.12
N ALA A 99 -5.91 1.46 17.49
CA ALA A 99 -5.56 2.54 16.58
C ALA A 99 -4.12 2.40 16.06
N ASP A 100 -3.21 1.88 16.89
CA ASP A 100 -1.79 1.69 16.56
C ASP A 100 -1.58 0.82 15.31
N VAL A 101 -2.42 -0.20 15.09
CA VAL A 101 -2.36 -1.05 13.88
C VAL A 101 -2.72 -0.24 12.63
N VAL A 102 -3.66 0.70 12.74
CA VAL A 102 -4.04 1.62 11.64
C VAL A 102 -2.91 2.59 11.34
N GLU A 103 -2.30 3.18 12.36
CA GLU A 103 -1.16 4.09 12.19
C GLU A 103 0.06 3.39 11.60
N ARG A 104 0.34 2.16 12.04
CA ARG A 104 1.40 1.32 11.48
C ARG A 104 1.13 1.00 10.02
N ALA A 105 -0.11 0.63 9.67
CA ALA A 105 -0.51 0.39 8.30
C ALA A 105 -0.36 1.63 7.41
N ALA A 106 -0.77 2.79 7.92
CA ALA A 106 -0.61 4.06 7.22
C ALA A 106 0.87 4.34 6.90
N ARG A 107 1.76 4.19 7.88
CA ARG A 107 3.22 4.34 7.71
C ARG A 107 3.80 3.33 6.72
N GLY A 108 3.47 2.04 6.89
CA GLY A 108 3.98 0.96 6.03
C GLY A 108 3.52 1.09 4.57
N MET A 109 2.37 1.71 4.32
CA MET A 109 1.77 1.85 2.99
C MET A 109 1.85 3.26 2.39
N LEU A 110 2.63 4.20 2.95
CA LEU A 110 2.73 5.58 2.43
C LEU A 110 3.10 5.66 0.95
N LYS A 111 3.99 4.78 0.47
CA LYS A 111 4.39 4.71 -0.95
C LYS A 111 3.32 4.12 -1.87
N ARG A 112 2.17 3.70 -1.32
CA ARG A 112 1.07 3.01 -2.00
C ARG A 112 -0.28 3.64 -1.66
N PRO A 113 -0.52 4.90 -2.07
CA PRO A 113 -1.69 5.67 -1.64
C PRO A 113 -3.02 4.99 -1.98
N ARG A 114 -3.15 4.36 -3.16
CA ARG A 114 -4.36 3.61 -3.55
C ARG A 114 -4.57 2.33 -2.74
N GLY A 115 -3.48 1.65 -2.37
CA GLY A 115 -3.55 0.46 -1.53
C GLY A 115 -3.99 0.82 -0.11
N LEU A 116 -3.45 1.91 0.43
CA LEU A 116 -3.82 2.43 1.74
C LEU A 116 -5.27 2.96 1.75
N GLU A 117 -5.68 3.69 0.71
CA GLU A 117 -7.07 4.13 0.53
C GLU A 117 -8.04 2.94 0.60
N ASN A 118 -7.80 1.88 -0.18
CA ASN A 118 -8.64 0.68 -0.18
C ASN A 118 -8.64 -0.03 1.19
N LEU A 119 -7.48 -0.11 1.85
CA LEU A 119 -7.36 -0.68 3.20
C LEU A 119 -8.24 0.07 4.21
N LEU A 120 -8.12 1.40 4.26
CA LEU A 120 -8.86 2.25 5.20
C LEU A 120 -10.36 2.24 4.92
N TRP A 121 -10.77 2.24 3.64
CA TRP A 121 -12.18 2.12 3.28
C TRP A 121 -12.78 0.78 3.71
N ARG A 122 -12.07 -0.33 3.48
CA ARG A 122 -12.51 -1.65 3.94
C ARG A 122 -12.63 -1.71 5.46
N ARG A 123 -11.72 -1.04 6.17
CA ARG A 123 -11.76 -0.97 7.63
C ARG A 123 -13.00 -0.21 8.12
N ILE A 124 -13.20 1.02 7.65
CA ILE A 124 -14.36 1.85 8.02
C ILE A 124 -15.69 1.19 7.63
N GLY A 125 -15.72 0.46 6.51
CA GLY A 125 -16.92 -0.27 6.07
C GLY A 125 -17.23 -1.54 6.87
N THR A 126 -16.27 -2.06 7.64
CA THR A 126 -16.46 -3.24 8.50
C THR A 126 -16.89 -2.85 9.92
N ASP A 127 -16.43 -1.68 10.39
CA ASP A 127 -16.65 -1.21 11.75
C ASP A 127 -18.10 -0.72 11.93
N ALA A 128 -18.78 -1.28 12.92
CA ALA A 128 -20.06 -0.74 13.37
C ALA A 128 -19.70 0.54 14.12
N TRP A 129 -20.10 1.72 13.63
CA TRP A 129 -19.76 3.06 14.14
C TRP A 129 -20.15 3.28 15.62
N LYS A 130 -19.51 2.55 16.52
CA LYS A 130 -19.73 2.46 17.95
C LYS A 130 -18.74 3.38 18.65
N ALA A 131 -19.12 3.87 19.83
CA ALA A 131 -18.29 4.78 20.62
C ALA A 131 -16.93 4.15 20.98
N GLU A 132 -16.87 2.84 21.21
CA GLU A 132 -15.63 2.12 21.53
C GLU A 132 -14.61 2.06 20.37
N GLU A 133 -15.10 2.19 19.13
CA GLU A 133 -14.29 2.14 17.90
C GLU A 133 -13.97 3.53 17.37
N ALA A 134 -14.51 4.58 18.01
CA ALA A 134 -14.26 5.98 17.67
C ALA A 134 -12.77 6.35 17.49
N PRO A 135 -11.81 5.92 18.35
CA PRO A 135 -10.40 6.27 18.13
C PRO A 135 -9.82 5.62 16.86
N VAL A 136 -10.25 4.40 16.53
CA VAL A 136 -9.79 3.68 15.33
C VAL A 136 -10.36 4.33 14.07
N ILE A 137 -11.66 4.66 14.07
CA ILE A 137 -12.32 5.35 12.97
C ILE A 137 -11.71 6.75 12.79
N ALA A 138 -11.45 7.47 13.87
CA ALA A 138 -10.78 8.78 13.83
C ALA A 138 -9.39 8.69 13.20
N ALA A 139 -8.57 7.71 13.60
CA ALA A 139 -7.25 7.49 13.00
C ALA A 139 -7.35 7.18 11.50
N ALA A 140 -8.28 6.32 11.09
CA ALA A 140 -8.50 5.98 9.69
C ALA A 140 -8.93 7.20 8.85
N LEU A 141 -9.85 8.03 9.37
CA LEU A 141 -10.33 9.25 8.71
C LEU A 141 -9.23 10.31 8.60
N ALA A 142 -8.40 10.47 9.63
CA ALA A 142 -7.26 11.39 9.60
C ALA A 142 -6.27 11.01 8.47
N HIS A 143 -5.95 9.72 8.33
CA HIS A 143 -5.10 9.25 7.25
C HIS A 143 -5.75 9.37 5.86
N LEU A 144 -7.06 9.12 5.73
CA LEU A 144 -7.79 9.38 4.48
C LEU A 144 -7.78 10.86 4.09
N ALA A 145 -8.02 11.76 5.04
CA ALA A 145 -7.95 13.21 4.79
C ALA A 145 -6.57 13.62 4.26
N THR A 146 -5.51 13.08 4.87
CA THR A 146 -4.12 13.33 4.47
C THR A 146 -3.83 12.79 3.05
N LEU A 147 -4.32 11.58 2.74
CA LEU A 147 -4.18 10.99 1.41
C LEU A 147 -4.89 11.79 0.32
N TYR A 148 -6.10 12.27 0.60
CA TYR A 148 -6.86 13.08 -0.35
C TYR A 148 -6.31 14.50 -0.50
N ALA A 149 -5.75 15.09 0.56
CA ALA A 149 -5.09 16.38 0.47
C ALA A 149 -3.78 16.33 -0.34
N GLY A 150 -3.01 15.25 -0.19
CA GLY A 150 -1.73 15.06 -0.87
C GLY A 150 -1.83 14.17 -2.13
N PRO A 151 -1.45 12.89 -2.03
CA PRO A 151 -1.18 12.03 -3.19
C PRO A 151 -2.39 11.77 -4.10
N LEU A 152 -3.62 11.79 -3.59
CA LEU A 152 -4.83 11.55 -4.38
C LEU A 152 -5.49 12.83 -4.92
N LYS A 153 -5.02 14.01 -4.49
CA LYS A 153 -5.42 15.34 -5.00
C LYS A 153 -6.94 15.56 -5.11
N SER A 154 -7.68 15.30 -4.04
CA SER A 154 -9.12 15.60 -3.94
C SER A 154 -9.43 16.47 -2.73
N SER A 155 -9.39 17.80 -2.92
CA SER A 155 -9.63 18.78 -1.84
C SER A 155 -11.01 18.69 -1.22
N VAL A 156 -12.04 18.41 -2.03
CA VAL A 156 -13.42 18.22 -1.56
C VAL A 156 -13.51 17.03 -0.61
N ARG A 157 -12.95 15.87 -1.00
CA ARG A 157 -12.94 14.68 -0.16
C ARG A 157 -12.09 14.89 1.09
N ALA A 158 -10.93 15.51 0.97
CA ALA A 158 -10.09 15.83 2.11
C ALA A 158 -10.85 16.66 3.16
N ARG A 159 -11.55 17.73 2.72
CA ARG A 159 -12.36 18.57 3.60
C ARG A 159 -13.53 17.80 4.22
N ALA A 160 -14.20 16.94 3.45
CA ALA A 160 -15.27 16.10 3.97
C ALA A 160 -14.79 15.20 5.11
N PHE A 161 -13.63 14.53 4.95
CA PHE A 161 -13.07 13.68 6.00
C PHE A 161 -12.58 14.46 7.22
N SER A 162 -12.00 15.65 7.03
CA SER A 162 -11.64 16.53 8.15
C SER A 162 -12.87 16.96 8.96
N ASN A 163 -13.99 17.27 8.29
CA ASN A 163 -15.23 17.61 8.97
C ASN A 163 -15.83 16.41 9.72
N MET A 164 -15.82 15.22 9.12
CA MET A 164 -16.25 13.99 9.80
C MET A 164 -15.41 13.69 11.03
N LEU A 165 -14.09 13.86 10.94
CA LEU A 165 -13.17 13.69 12.06
C LEU A 165 -13.49 14.66 13.21
N ALA A 166 -13.75 15.94 12.91
CA ALA A 166 -14.16 16.93 13.89
C ALA A 166 -15.45 16.51 14.62
N ALA A 167 -16.46 16.08 13.86
CA ALA A 167 -17.74 15.63 14.43
C ALA A 167 -17.60 14.40 15.37
N ILE A 168 -16.71 13.45 15.03
CA ILE A 168 -16.44 12.28 15.88
C ILE A 168 -15.75 12.71 17.18
N ASN A 169 -14.76 13.60 17.09
CA ASN A 169 -14.05 14.11 18.26
C ASN A 169 -14.99 14.88 19.19
N ASP A 170 -15.87 15.72 18.64
CA ASP A 170 -16.88 16.45 19.41
C ASP A 170 -17.83 15.51 20.14
N ARG A 171 -18.28 14.44 19.47
CA ARG A 171 -19.13 13.40 20.09
C ARG A 171 -18.40 12.65 21.21
N ALA A 172 -17.13 12.33 21.02
CA ALA A 172 -16.31 11.69 22.05
C ALA A 172 -16.13 12.58 23.28
N VAL A 173 -16.02 13.91 23.09
CA VAL A 173 -15.94 14.88 24.19
C VAL A 173 -17.27 14.95 24.95
N GLN A 174 -18.41 14.90 24.27
CA GLN A 174 -19.73 14.92 24.92
C GLN A 174 -19.98 13.67 25.78
N ILE A 175 -19.58 12.49 25.29
CA ILE A 175 -19.73 11.23 26.05
C ILE A 175 -18.90 11.24 27.35
N LYS A 176 -17.76 11.92 27.39
CA LYS A 176 -16.95 12.03 28.62
C LYS A 176 -17.51 13.02 29.66
N LYS A 177 -18.43 13.89 29.27
CA LYS A 177 -18.98 14.95 30.13
C LYS A 177 -20.32 14.60 30.78
N GLY A 178 -21.02 13.58 30.28
CA GLY A 178 -22.27 13.06 30.85
C GLY A 178 -22.00 11.81 31.66
#